data_AF-A0A0M0KCL9-F1
#
_entry.id   AF-A0A0M0KCL9-F1
#
_cell.length_a   1.000
_cell.length_b   1.000
_cell.length_c   1.000
_cell.angle_alpha   90.00
_cell.angle_beta   90.00
_cell.angle_gamma   90.00
#
_symmetry.space_group_name_H-M   'P 1'
#
loop_
_entity.id
_entity.type
_entity.pdbx_description
1 polymer ?
#
loop_
_entity_poly.entity_id
_entity_poly.type
_entity_poly.pdbx_seq_one_letter_code
_entity_poly.pdbx_strand_id
1 'polypeptide(L)'
;MDYSSKISSLNNEINQLNSVIRNASNNREELAHARSKLLNKKEDLASDAKWVHEPELGHELARGTIATEHDDARDSIDHAYAKASEQIEEMIDAIDQERNRLSREIDRTRTMVTSRRDRITTLKAKQRLHDQRGMV
;
A
#
# COMPACT_ATOMS: atom_id res chain seq x y z
N MET A 1 -22.37 -22.29 35.70
CA MET A 1 -22.65 -21.87 34.30
C MET A 1 -21.31 -21.80 33.59
N ASP A 2 -21.11 -22.61 32.55
CA ASP A 2 -19.82 -22.68 31.85
C ASP A 2 -19.83 -21.79 30.59
N TYR A 3 -18.85 -20.91 30.47
CA TYR A 3 -18.65 -20.02 29.33
C TYR A 3 -17.46 -20.42 28.44
N SER A 4 -16.82 -21.57 28.72
CA SER A 4 -15.64 -22.08 28.03
C SER A 4 -15.82 -22.13 26.51
N SER A 5 -16.92 -22.69 26.02
CA SER A 5 -17.22 -22.81 24.59
C SER A 5 -17.32 -21.44 23.90
N LYS A 6 -17.95 -20.46 24.55
CA LYS A 6 -18.08 -19.11 24.01
C LYS A 6 -16.75 -18.37 24.01
N ILE A 7 -15.93 -18.55 25.03
CA ILE A 7 -14.57 -17.99 25.10
C ILE A 7 -13.70 -18.60 23.98
N SER A 8 -13.76 -19.91 23.78
CA SER A 8 -13.04 -20.59 22.70
C SER A 8 -13.47 -20.09 21.31
N SER A 9 -14.77 -19.91 21.07
CA SER A 9 -15.27 -19.30 19.83
C SER A 9 -14.69 -17.90 19.61
N LEU A 10 -14.70 -17.04 20.64
CA LEU A 10 -14.17 -15.68 20.54
C LEU A 10 -12.66 -15.65 20.28
N ASN A 11 -11.90 -16.59 20.87
CA ASN A 11 -10.47 -16.74 20.59
C ASN A 11 -10.22 -17.15 19.13
N ASN A 12 -11.03 -18.06 18.59
CA ASN A 12 -10.93 -18.45 17.18
C ASN A 12 -11.23 -17.27 16.24
N GLU A 13 -12.27 -16.49 16.54
CA GLU A 13 -12.58 -15.26 15.80
C GLU A 13 -11.42 -14.25 15.88
N ILE A 14 -10.81 -14.05 17.05
CA ILE A 14 -9.63 -13.17 17.20
C ILE A 14 -8.46 -13.67 16.32
N ASN A 15 -8.21 -14.98 16.27
CA ASN A 15 -7.14 -15.54 15.44
C ASN A 15 -7.38 -15.28 13.95
N GLN A 16 -8.63 -15.44 13.49
CA GLN A 16 -9.01 -15.11 12.11
C GLN A 16 -8.80 -13.62 11.81
N LEU A 17 -9.26 -12.73 12.69
CA LEU A 17 -9.07 -11.28 12.54
C LEU A 17 -7.59 -10.88 12.53
N ASN A 18 -6.75 -11.52 13.35
CA ASN A 18 -5.31 -11.30 13.33
C ASN A 18 -4.66 -11.75 12.01
N SER A 19 -5.15 -12.83 11.40
CA SER A 19 -4.71 -13.25 10.07
C SER A 19 -5.08 -12.21 9.01
N VAL A 20 -6.28 -11.63 9.09
CA VAL A 20 -6.71 -10.55 8.18
C VAL A 20 -5.79 -9.33 8.34
N ILE A 21 -5.50 -8.91 9.58
CA ILE A 21 -4.55 -7.80 9.85
C ILE A 21 -3.19 -8.09 9.24
N ARG A 22 -2.67 -9.31 9.40
CA ARG A 22 -1.36 -9.71 8.87
C ARG A 22 -1.34 -9.61 7.36
N ASN A 23 -2.33 -10.19 6.68
CA ASN A 23 -2.41 -10.16 5.22
C ASN A 23 -2.52 -8.73 4.69
N ALA A 24 -3.40 -7.91 5.28
CA ALA A 24 -3.54 -6.50 4.90
C ALA A 24 -2.24 -5.70 5.14
N SER A 25 -1.49 -6.01 6.19
CA SER A 25 -0.20 -5.37 6.48
C SER A 25 0.86 -5.75 5.45
N ASN A 26 0.96 -7.03 5.09
CA ASN A 26 1.89 -7.51 4.06
C ASN A 26 1.58 -6.85 2.70
N ASN A 27 0.32 -6.86 2.27
CA ASN A 27 -0.09 -6.23 1.00
C ASN A 27 0.26 -4.74 0.98
N ARG A 28 0.09 -4.04 2.11
CA ARG A 28 0.44 -2.62 2.24
C ARG A 28 1.95 -2.38 2.12
N GLU A 29 2.77 -3.31 2.60
CA GLU A 29 4.23 -3.26 2.49
C GLU A 29 4.69 -3.53 1.04
N GLU A 30 4.11 -4.53 0.38
CA GLU A 30 4.35 -4.79 -1.05
C GLU A 30 4.01 -3.58 -1.92
N LEU A 31 2.88 -2.92 -1.65
CA LEU A 31 2.49 -1.67 -2.30
C LEU A 31 3.48 -0.53 -2.01
N ALA A 32 4.05 -0.45 -0.81
CA ALA A 32 5.08 0.54 -0.49
C ALA A 32 6.37 0.32 -1.31
N HIS A 33 6.76 -0.94 -1.51
CA HIS A 33 7.89 -1.29 -2.38
C HIS A 33 7.60 -0.96 -3.85
N ALA A 34 6.40 -1.27 -4.35
CA ALA A 34 5.98 -0.93 -5.71
C ALA A 34 6.02 0.60 -5.93
N ARG A 35 5.50 1.39 -4.98
CA ARG A 35 5.56 2.85 -5.00
C ARG A 35 6.99 3.37 -5.08
N SER A 36 7.90 2.82 -4.28
CA SER A 36 9.32 3.21 -4.32
C SER A 36 9.95 2.96 -5.69
N LYS A 37 9.62 1.84 -6.34
CA LYS A 37 10.12 1.54 -7.70
C LYS A 37 9.58 2.53 -8.74
N LEU A 38 8.29 2.89 -8.63
CA LEU A 38 7.68 3.87 -9.52
C LEU A 38 8.29 5.27 -9.36
N LEU A 39 8.59 5.68 -8.12
CA LEU A 39 9.27 6.95 -7.88
C LEU A 39 10.65 7.00 -8.52
N ASN A 40 11.45 5.93 -8.37
CA ASN A 40 12.74 5.85 -9.05
C ASN A 40 12.57 5.92 -10.57
N LYS A 41 11.56 5.21 -11.12
CA LYS A 41 11.31 5.24 -12.56
C LYS A 41 10.86 6.62 -13.07
N LYS A 42 10.12 7.37 -12.25
CA LYS A 42 9.73 8.75 -12.54
C LYS A 42 10.96 9.67 -12.59
N GLU A 43 11.90 9.49 -11.68
CA GLU A 43 13.17 10.22 -11.65
C GLU A 43 14.06 9.87 -12.84
N ASP A 44 14.14 8.59 -13.21
CA ASP A 44 14.84 8.13 -14.42
C ASP A 44 14.26 8.80 -15.67
N LEU A 45 12.93 8.79 -15.83
CA LEU A 45 12.26 9.43 -16.99
C LEU A 45 12.51 10.94 -17.05
N ALA A 46 12.49 11.62 -15.90
CA ALA A 46 12.79 13.05 -15.85
C ALA A 46 14.26 13.34 -16.24
N SER A 47 15.17 12.44 -15.85
CA SER A 47 16.58 12.53 -16.21
C SER A 47 16.80 12.24 -17.70
N ASP A 48 16.13 11.22 -18.23
CA ASP A 48 16.21 10.81 -19.63
C ASP A 48 15.63 11.86 -20.58
N ALA A 49 14.52 12.52 -20.19
CA ALA A 49 13.91 13.61 -20.95
C ALA A 49 14.89 14.77 -21.19
N LYS A 50 15.82 15.03 -20.26
CA LYS A 50 16.86 16.08 -20.43
C LYS A 50 17.74 15.82 -21.67
N TRP A 51 18.06 14.57 -21.94
CA TRP A 51 18.94 14.19 -23.05
C TRP A 51 18.27 14.30 -24.43
N VAL A 52 16.94 14.41 -24.49
CA VAL A 52 16.19 14.66 -25.73
C VAL A 52 16.53 16.03 -26.31
N HIS A 53 16.69 17.04 -25.44
CA HIS A 53 16.99 18.41 -25.83
C HIS A 53 18.50 18.74 -25.79
N GLU A 54 19.27 18.01 -24.98
CA GLU A 54 20.72 18.21 -24.82
C GLU A 54 21.51 16.92 -25.12
N PRO A 55 21.47 16.37 -26.34
CA PRO A 55 22.26 15.18 -26.65
C PRO A 55 23.75 15.47 -26.51
N GLU A 56 24.51 14.57 -25.87
CA GLU A 56 25.98 14.62 -25.83
C GLU A 56 26.54 14.36 -27.23
N LEU A 57 26.66 15.42 -28.04
CA LEU A 57 27.24 15.34 -29.37
C LEU A 57 28.73 15.67 -29.29
N GLY A 58 29.58 14.68 -29.56
CA GLY A 58 31.04 14.84 -29.61
C GLY A 58 31.58 15.77 -30.72
N HIS A 59 30.73 16.38 -31.54
CA HIS A 59 31.14 17.31 -32.59
C HIS A 59 30.11 18.44 -32.83
N GLU A 60 30.56 19.69 -32.67
CA GLU A 60 29.78 20.93 -32.83
C GLU A 60 29.23 21.14 -34.26
N LEU A 61 29.82 20.51 -35.28
CA LEU A 61 29.41 20.66 -36.69
C LEU A 61 28.08 19.98 -37.06
N ALA A 62 27.60 19.02 -36.25
CA ALA A 62 26.35 18.30 -36.53
C ALA A 62 25.08 19.04 -36.07
N ARG A 63 25.23 20.13 -35.30
CA ARG A 63 24.12 20.82 -34.62
C ARG A 63 23.18 21.60 -35.55
N GLY A 64 23.66 22.12 -36.68
CA GLY A 64 22.91 23.08 -37.50
C GLY A 64 21.97 22.46 -38.55
N THR A 65 22.38 21.34 -39.18
CA THR A 65 21.64 20.75 -40.31
C THR A 65 20.71 19.62 -39.88
N ILE A 66 21.06 18.89 -38.81
CA ILE A 66 20.30 17.76 -38.28
C ILE A 66 19.16 18.22 -37.36
N ALA A 67 19.24 19.45 -36.81
CA ALA A 67 18.29 19.94 -35.82
C ALA A 67 16.85 20.06 -36.34
N THR A 68 16.63 20.51 -37.57
CA THR A 68 15.30 20.72 -38.16
C THR A 68 14.64 19.44 -38.71
N GLU A 69 15.40 18.41 -39.05
CA GLU A 69 14.85 17.15 -39.61
C GLU A 69 14.28 16.21 -38.53
N HIS A 70 14.57 16.50 -37.26
CA HIS A 70 14.16 15.64 -36.13
C HIS A 70 13.23 16.31 -35.14
N ASP A 71 12.71 17.52 -35.43
CA ASP A 71 11.77 18.20 -34.53
C ASP A 71 10.48 17.39 -34.32
N ASP A 72 9.89 16.83 -35.39
CA ASP A 72 8.74 15.93 -35.29
C ASP A 72 9.04 14.68 -34.43
N ALA A 73 10.28 14.18 -34.50
CA ALA A 73 10.72 13.03 -33.71
C ALA A 73 10.91 13.40 -32.23
N ARG A 74 11.44 14.59 -31.94
CA ARG A 74 11.55 15.12 -30.57
C ARG A 74 10.19 15.38 -29.97
N ASP A 75 9.29 16.03 -30.69
CA ASP A 75 7.92 16.28 -30.23
C ASP A 75 7.17 14.99 -29.90
N SER A 76 7.36 13.95 -30.73
CA SER A 76 6.81 12.60 -30.49
C SER A 76 7.40 11.94 -29.24
N ILE A 77 8.72 12.08 -29.04
CA ILE A 77 9.41 11.58 -27.84
C ILE A 77 8.90 12.33 -26.60
N ASP A 78 8.81 13.66 -26.64
CA ASP A 78 8.33 14.48 -25.52
C ASP A 78 6.90 14.11 -25.12
N HIS A 79 6.01 13.91 -26.10
CA HIS A 79 4.66 13.41 -25.84
C HIS A 79 4.67 12.03 -25.17
N ALA A 80 5.56 11.13 -25.60
CA ALA A 80 5.68 9.81 -24.99
C ALA A 80 6.19 9.90 -23.53
N TYR A 81 7.18 10.76 -23.26
CA TYR A 81 7.69 10.99 -21.90
C TYR A 81 6.66 11.64 -20.98
N ALA A 82 5.92 12.63 -21.48
CA ALA A 82 4.83 13.27 -20.74
C ALA A 82 3.76 12.25 -20.37
N LYS A 83 3.30 11.47 -21.36
CA LYS A 83 2.30 10.41 -21.14
C LYS A 83 2.78 9.33 -20.17
N ALA A 84 4.03 8.91 -20.28
CA ALA A 84 4.60 7.92 -19.36
C ALA A 84 4.69 8.47 -17.92
N SER A 85 5.02 9.75 -17.77
CA SER A 85 5.07 10.43 -16.47
C SER A 85 3.69 10.54 -15.83
N GLU A 86 2.66 10.89 -16.61
CA GLU A 86 1.26 10.90 -16.16
C GLU A 86 0.81 9.51 -15.70
N GLN A 87 1.07 8.47 -16.50
CA GLN A 87 0.71 7.09 -16.14
C GLN A 87 1.40 6.62 -14.84
N ILE A 88 2.65 7.00 -14.63
CA ILE A 88 3.36 6.68 -13.38
C ILE A 88 2.73 7.39 -12.20
N GLU A 89 2.33 8.64 -12.35
CA GLU A 89 1.64 9.37 -11.28
C GLU A 89 0.29 8.74 -10.95
N GLU A 90 -0.51 8.38 -11.96
CA GLU A 90 -1.77 7.66 -11.76
C GLU A 90 -1.59 6.34 -11.02
N MET A 91 -0.52 5.59 -11.33
CA MET A 91 -0.19 4.34 -10.63
C MET A 91 0.23 4.60 -9.17
N ILE A 92 1.00 5.66 -8.91
CA ILE A 92 1.40 6.06 -7.55
C ILE A 92 0.16 6.44 -6.73
N ASP A 93 -0.75 7.23 -7.31
CA ASP A 93 -2.00 7.65 -6.67
C ASP A 93 -2.89 6.46 -6.35
N ALA A 94 -3.05 5.53 -7.30
CA ALA A 94 -3.81 4.30 -7.08
C ALA A 94 -3.22 3.46 -5.94
N ILE A 95 -1.89 3.35 -5.88
CA ILE A 95 -1.20 2.66 -4.78
C ILE A 95 -1.45 3.35 -3.44
N ASP A 96 -1.35 4.68 -3.38
CA ASP A 96 -1.55 5.42 -2.12
C ASP A 96 -3.01 5.35 -1.64
N GLN A 97 -3.98 5.38 -2.56
CA GLN A 97 -5.39 5.13 -2.23
C GLN A 97 -5.61 3.73 -1.65
N GLU A 98 -5.03 2.70 -2.25
CA GLU A 98 -5.18 1.32 -1.80
C GLU A 98 -4.48 1.08 -0.45
N ARG A 99 -3.29 1.66 -0.23
CA ARG A 99 -2.61 1.62 1.08
C ARG A 99 -3.44 2.30 2.17
N ASN A 100 -4.12 3.41 1.84
CA ASN A 100 -5.04 4.08 2.77
C ASN A 100 -6.30 3.25 3.03
N ARG A 101 -6.81 2.51 2.04
CA ARG A 101 -7.90 1.54 2.22
C ARG A 101 -7.48 0.42 3.18
N LEU A 102 -6.31 -0.19 2.95
CA LEU A 102 -5.75 -1.24 3.82
C LEU A 102 -5.48 -0.74 5.25
N SER A 103 -5.03 0.52 5.42
CA SER A 103 -4.90 1.15 6.74
C SER A 103 -6.21 1.09 7.52
N ARG A 104 -7.29 1.56 6.88
CA ARG A 104 -8.62 1.63 7.50
C ARG A 104 -9.15 0.24 7.82
N GLU A 105 -8.86 -0.73 6.97
CA GLU A 105 -9.22 -2.14 7.20
C GLU A 105 -8.50 -2.72 8.42
N ILE A 106 -7.20 -2.48 8.56
CA ILE A 106 -6.40 -2.89 9.73
C ILE A 106 -6.97 -2.26 11.01
N ASP A 107 -7.25 -0.96 11.02
CA ASP A 107 -7.73 -0.25 12.22
C ASP A 107 -9.14 -0.72 12.65
N ARG A 108 -10.04 -0.94 11.68
CA ARG A 108 -11.36 -1.55 11.93
C ARG A 108 -11.21 -2.94 12.53
N THR A 109 -10.33 -3.76 11.95
CA THR A 109 -10.11 -5.14 12.40
C THR A 109 -9.50 -5.18 13.80
N ARG A 110 -8.59 -4.26 14.13
CA ARG A 110 -8.05 -4.08 15.49
C ARG A 110 -9.14 -3.74 16.49
N THR A 111 -10.05 -2.85 16.14
CA THR A 111 -11.21 -2.50 16.98
C THR A 111 -12.09 -3.73 17.26
N MET A 112 -12.32 -4.56 16.24
CA MET A 112 -13.07 -5.82 16.39
C MET A 112 -12.36 -6.84 17.29
N VAL A 113 -11.03 -6.90 17.25
CA VAL A 113 -10.23 -7.74 18.17
C VAL A 113 -10.37 -7.26 19.60
N THR A 114 -10.25 -5.95 19.85
CA THR A 114 -10.41 -5.36 21.18
C THR A 114 -11.79 -5.66 21.76
N SER A 115 -12.86 -5.43 20.99
CA SER A 115 -14.24 -5.74 21.40
C SER A 115 -14.43 -7.21 21.84
N ARG A 116 -13.81 -8.15 21.11
CA ARG A 116 -13.86 -9.58 21.46
C ARG A 116 -13.06 -9.91 22.71
N ARG A 117 -11.91 -9.28 22.90
CA ARG A 117 -11.10 -9.42 24.14
C ARG A 117 -11.86 -8.90 25.35
N ASP A 118 -12.55 -7.77 25.24
CA ASP A 118 -13.38 -7.22 26.32
C ASP A 118 -14.55 -8.17 26.65
N ARG A 119 -15.14 -8.78 25.62
CA ARG A 119 -16.18 -9.79 25.82
C ARG A 119 -15.65 -11.03 26.54
N ILE A 120 -14.46 -11.53 26.18
CA ILE A 120 -13.80 -12.64 26.89
C ILE A 120 -13.57 -12.28 28.35
N THR A 121 -13.04 -11.09 28.62
CA THR A 121 -12.80 -10.60 29.98
C THR A 121 -14.07 -10.59 30.82
N THR A 122 -15.17 -10.09 30.23
CA THR A 122 -16.50 -10.09 30.87
C THR A 122 -16.99 -11.51 31.17
N LEU A 123 -16.87 -12.43 30.21
CA LEU A 123 -17.30 -13.83 30.39
C LEU A 123 -16.48 -14.53 31.48
N LYS A 124 -15.16 -14.33 31.49
CA LYS A 124 -14.27 -14.86 32.56
C LYS A 124 -14.65 -14.32 33.93
N ALA A 125 -14.97 -13.03 34.04
CA ALA A 125 -15.41 -12.44 35.30
C ALA A 125 -16.74 -13.05 35.79
N LYS A 126 -17.71 -13.24 34.89
CA LYS A 126 -18.98 -13.91 35.21
C LYS A 126 -18.79 -15.36 35.66
N GLN A 127 -17.89 -16.09 35.00
CA GLN A 127 -17.55 -17.47 35.38
C GLN A 127 -17.01 -17.53 36.82
N ARG A 128 -16.02 -16.69 37.15
CA ARG A 128 -15.45 -16.61 38.50
C ARG A 128 -16.51 -16.31 39.58
N LEU A 129 -17.42 -15.37 39.32
CA LEU A 129 -18.49 -15.03 40.26
C LEU A 129 -19.47 -16.19 40.46
N HIS A 130 -19.79 -16.93 39.39
CA HIS A 130 -20.62 -18.12 39.50
C HIS A 130 -19.91 -19.22 40.30
N ASP A 131 -18.63 -19.46 40.03
CA ASP A 131 -17.85 -20.49 40.70
C ASP A 131 -17.69 -20.19 42.20
N GLN A 132 -17.58 -18.92 42.58
CA GLN A 132 -17.58 -18.48 43.99
C GLN A 132 -18.95 -18.62 44.68
N ARG A 133 -20.06 -18.46 43.95
CA ARG A 133 -21.42 -18.60 44.49
C ARG A 133 -21.91 -20.04 44.57
N GLY A 134 -21.32 -20.95 43.79
CA GLY A 134 -21.64 -22.38 43.80
C GLY A 134 -20.87 -23.21 44.83
N MET A 135 -20.13 -22.58 45.75
CA MET A 135 -19.44 -23.24 46.88
C MET A 135 -20.21 -23.13 48.21
N VAL A 136 -21.55 -23.22 48.17
CA VAL A 136 -22.41 -23.42 49.34
C VAL A 136 -23.35 -24.58 49.06
#